data_AF-A0A6I4TLG2-F1
#
_entry.id   AF-A0A6I4TLG2-F1
#
_cell.length_a   1.000
_cell.length_b   1.000
_cell.length_c   1.000
_cell.angle_alpha   90.00
_cell.angle_beta   90.00
_cell.angle_gamma   90.00
#
_symmetry.space_group_name_H-M   'P 1'
#
loop_
_entity.id
_entity.type
_entity.pdbx_description
1 polymer ?
#
loop_
_entity_poly.entity_id
_entity_poly.type
_entity_poly.pdbx_seq_one_letter_code
_entity_poly.pdbx_strand_id
1 'polypeptide(L)'
;MQTIHVKPDNLDERNTEFPQTPLDQPVFLNSLPKSGSHLLRNIIRMFVPVEHQYNADFIQFANLKRHVAAFDGPPAKLSWGHLFFADISAATTGGARRILLVRDPYDWVLAMARFMLSDEFSGDLDILKKAPLTAEELMNVVIFGLPRQSPGLHETFLFNAVAWLGTGEYLVRFEELRDAVKNLDSDESEAYFAKLLEACGITIPDDWRERVRIGADPEQSGTARQNLTMRGVNIPDTLPQAQRDIVDLVSPRLRTILGYAQ
;
A
#
# COMPACT_ATOMS: atom_id res chain seq x y z
N MET A 1 13.28 -16.44 3.83
CA MET A 1 13.23 -15.10 3.20
C MET A 1 12.33 -15.21 1.99
N GLN A 2 11.32 -14.34 1.89
CA GLN A 2 10.32 -14.41 0.82
C GLN A 2 10.90 -13.83 -0.47
N THR A 3 10.74 -14.54 -1.59
CA THR A 3 11.22 -14.07 -2.92
C THR A 3 10.01 -13.67 -3.76
N ILE A 4 10.09 -12.53 -4.44
CA ILE A 4 9.04 -11.98 -5.30
C ILE A 4 9.51 -12.07 -6.75
N HIS A 5 8.74 -12.72 -7.62
CA HIS A 5 9.04 -12.82 -9.06
C HIS A 5 8.01 -12.02 -9.87
N VAL A 6 8.34 -10.77 -10.22
CA VAL A 6 7.44 -9.88 -10.98
C VAL A 6 8.18 -9.17 -12.11
N LYS A 7 7.46 -8.87 -13.20
CA LYS A 7 7.98 -8.07 -14.33
C LYS A 7 8.29 -6.64 -13.86
N PRO A 8 9.43 -6.04 -14.28
CA PRO A 8 9.73 -4.64 -14.01
C PRO A 8 8.79 -3.70 -14.78
N ASP A 9 8.51 -2.52 -14.21
CA ASP A 9 7.76 -1.44 -14.85
C ASP A 9 8.67 -0.56 -15.75
N ASN A 10 8.09 0.31 -16.58
CA ASN A 10 8.82 1.27 -17.42
C ASN A 10 8.56 2.74 -17.02
N LEU A 11 8.12 2.98 -15.79
CA LEU A 11 7.64 4.30 -15.37
C LEU A 11 8.74 5.37 -15.33
N ASP A 12 10.00 5.00 -15.11
CA ASP A 12 11.11 5.96 -15.16
C ASP A 12 11.30 6.54 -16.56
N GLU A 13 11.13 5.72 -17.60
CA GLU A 13 11.18 6.16 -19.00
C GLU A 13 9.98 7.08 -19.30
N ARG A 14 8.77 6.63 -18.94
CA ARG A 14 7.53 7.39 -19.14
C ARG A 14 7.54 8.72 -18.36
N ASN A 15 8.18 8.77 -17.19
CA ASN A 15 8.27 9.98 -16.37
C ASN A 15 8.93 11.15 -17.11
N THR A 16 9.88 10.86 -18.01
CA THR A 16 10.60 11.86 -18.80
C THR A 16 9.76 12.52 -19.89
N GLU A 17 8.58 11.97 -20.21
CA GLU A 17 7.62 12.56 -21.15
C GLU A 17 6.98 13.86 -20.61
N PHE A 18 7.14 14.12 -19.31
CA PHE A 18 6.45 15.18 -18.61
C PHE A 18 7.41 16.18 -17.95
N PRO A 19 7.05 17.47 -17.85
CA PRO A 19 7.80 18.42 -17.04
C PRO A 19 7.71 18.03 -15.56
N GLN A 20 8.84 17.97 -14.87
CA GLN A 20 8.89 17.59 -13.46
C GLN A 20 9.30 18.77 -12.58
N THR A 21 8.76 18.82 -11.36
CA THR A 21 9.17 19.78 -10.34
C THR A 21 9.87 19.04 -9.20
N PRO A 22 11.10 19.43 -8.82
CA PRO A 22 11.81 18.90 -7.66
C PRO A 22 10.97 18.92 -6.38
N LEU A 23 11.14 17.91 -5.52
CA LEU A 23 10.59 17.93 -4.18
C LEU A 23 11.41 18.87 -3.27
N ASP A 24 10.71 19.70 -2.50
CA ASP A 24 11.32 20.55 -1.46
C ASP A 24 11.51 19.81 -0.12
N GLN A 25 10.70 18.78 0.12
CA GLN A 25 10.68 18.00 1.36
C GLN A 25 10.52 16.50 1.03
N PRO A 26 11.13 15.59 1.81
CA PRO A 26 10.92 14.17 1.60
C PRO A 26 9.45 13.80 1.68
N VAL A 27 9.01 12.91 0.80
CA VAL A 27 7.64 12.36 0.78
C VAL A 27 7.74 10.87 1.05
N PHE A 28 7.04 10.41 2.08
CA PHE A 28 6.99 9.00 2.43
C PHE A 28 5.59 8.43 2.20
N LEU A 29 5.50 7.52 1.24
CA LEU A 29 4.31 6.74 0.95
C LEU A 29 4.32 5.50 1.84
N ASN A 30 3.83 5.64 3.07
CA ASN A 30 3.65 4.51 3.95
C ASN A 30 2.33 3.80 3.64
N SER A 31 2.32 2.48 3.78
CA SER A 31 1.13 1.71 3.48
C SER A 31 1.04 0.47 4.32
N LEU A 32 -0.18 0.12 4.71
CA LEU A 32 -0.47 -1.22 5.22
C LEU A 32 -0.19 -2.23 4.08
N PRO A 33 0.59 -3.31 4.31
CA PRO A 33 0.84 -4.33 3.30
C PRO A 33 -0.45 -4.78 2.61
N LYS A 34 -0.42 -5.00 1.30
CA LYS A 34 -1.58 -5.41 0.48
C LYS A 34 -2.72 -4.38 0.34
N SER A 35 -2.45 -3.11 0.64
CA SER A 35 -3.42 -2.01 0.49
C SER A 35 -3.31 -1.23 -0.83
N GLY A 36 -2.64 -1.80 -1.85
CA GLY A 36 -2.47 -1.13 -3.14
C GLY A 36 -1.23 -0.22 -3.21
N SER A 37 -0.19 -0.55 -2.46
CA SER A 37 1.03 0.27 -2.34
C SER A 37 1.73 0.54 -3.67
N HIS A 38 1.73 -0.43 -4.59
CA HIS A 38 2.25 -0.20 -5.95
C HIS A 38 1.40 0.78 -6.75
N LEU A 39 0.07 0.79 -6.59
CA LEU A 39 -0.79 1.75 -7.27
C LEU A 39 -0.45 3.18 -6.83
N LEU A 40 -0.46 3.44 -5.52
CA LEU A 40 -0.13 4.77 -4.99
C LEU A 40 1.31 5.18 -5.38
N ARG A 41 2.28 4.29 -5.18
CA ARG A 41 3.68 4.53 -5.54
C ARG A 41 3.82 4.92 -7.01
N ASN A 42 3.27 4.11 -7.91
CA ASN A 42 3.42 4.30 -9.34
C ASN A 42 2.73 5.59 -9.82
N ILE A 43 1.56 5.91 -9.27
CA ILE A 43 0.89 7.20 -9.55
C ILE A 43 1.81 8.35 -9.12
N ILE A 44 2.26 8.39 -7.87
CA ILE A 44 3.06 9.53 -7.36
C ILE A 44 4.43 9.62 -8.04
N ARG A 45 5.03 8.49 -8.44
CA ARG A 45 6.26 8.48 -9.25
C ARG A 45 6.11 9.28 -10.54
N MET A 46 4.93 9.36 -11.14
CA MET A 46 4.72 10.14 -12.37
C MET A 46 4.75 11.66 -12.16
N PHE A 47 4.73 12.13 -10.91
CA PHE A 47 4.76 13.55 -10.53
C PHE A 47 6.07 14.00 -9.90
N VAL A 48 7.04 13.08 -9.75
CA VAL A 48 8.32 13.36 -9.09
C VAL A 48 9.46 13.01 -10.06
N PRO A 49 10.46 13.91 -10.24
CA PRO A 49 11.61 13.62 -11.09
C PRO A 49 12.30 12.31 -10.68
N VAL A 50 12.80 11.52 -11.64
CA VAL A 50 13.44 10.22 -11.38
C VAL A 50 14.59 10.34 -10.37
N GLU A 51 15.38 11.41 -10.43
CA GLU A 51 16.48 11.68 -9.50
C GLU A 51 16.03 11.99 -8.06
N HIS A 52 14.75 12.29 -7.85
CA HIS A 52 14.12 12.43 -6.54
C HIS A 52 13.45 11.12 -6.07
N GLN A 53 13.41 10.06 -6.88
CA GLN A 53 12.82 8.77 -6.47
C GLN A 53 13.85 7.91 -5.72
N TYR A 54 13.45 7.33 -4.59
CA TYR A 54 14.31 6.43 -3.81
C TYR A 54 14.18 4.99 -4.32
N ASN A 55 15.06 4.60 -5.24
CA ASN A 55 14.98 3.36 -6.02
C ASN A 55 15.41 2.08 -5.26
N ALA A 56 15.21 2.03 -3.95
CA ALA A 56 15.47 0.84 -3.14
C ALA A 56 14.17 0.07 -2.82
N ASP A 57 14.33 -1.02 -2.06
CA ASP A 57 13.22 -1.83 -1.58
C ASP A 57 12.23 -1.03 -0.70
N PHE A 58 11.03 -1.57 -0.53
CA PHE A 58 10.07 -1.07 0.45
C PHE A 58 10.72 -0.98 1.85
N ILE A 59 10.68 0.22 2.42
CA ILE A 59 11.22 0.49 3.74
C ILE A 59 10.32 -0.16 4.79
N GLN A 60 10.93 -0.97 5.65
CA GLN A 60 10.32 -1.72 6.73
C GLN A 60 11.19 -1.55 7.97
N PHE A 61 10.66 -1.88 9.14
CA PHE A 61 11.42 -1.70 10.38
C PHE A 61 12.76 -2.46 10.37
N ALA A 62 12.78 -3.68 9.82
CA ALA A 62 13.98 -4.52 9.77
C ALA A 62 15.11 -3.94 8.90
N ASN A 63 14.79 -3.13 7.89
CA ASN A 63 15.79 -2.52 6.98
C ASN A 63 15.92 -0.99 7.15
N LEU A 64 15.09 -0.34 7.99
CA LEU A 64 15.04 1.12 8.15
C LEU A 64 16.42 1.77 8.34
N LYS A 65 17.28 1.19 9.18
CA LYS A 65 18.63 1.71 9.44
C LYS A 65 19.49 1.83 8.18
N ARG A 66 19.26 0.99 7.16
CA ARG A 66 19.97 1.02 5.87
C ARG A 66 19.39 2.06 4.91
N HIS A 67 18.19 2.56 5.19
CA HIS A 67 17.41 3.44 4.31
C HIS A 67 17.15 4.82 4.92
N VAL A 68 17.89 5.22 5.95
CA VAL A 68 17.76 6.56 6.56
C VAL A 68 17.96 7.70 5.56
N ALA A 69 18.81 7.50 4.54
CA ALA A 69 19.04 8.44 3.46
C ALA A 69 17.82 8.67 2.54
N ALA A 70 16.74 7.89 2.70
CA ALA A 70 15.47 8.18 2.04
C ALA A 70 14.73 9.38 2.67
N PHE A 71 15.12 9.77 3.88
CA PHE A 71 14.46 10.80 4.70
C PHE A 71 15.36 11.99 5.02
N ASP A 72 16.64 11.91 4.68
CA ASP A 72 17.64 12.92 5.01
C ASP A 72 18.56 13.19 3.81
N GLY A 73 18.87 14.48 3.59
CA GLY A 73 19.80 14.96 2.57
C GLY A 73 19.15 15.45 1.27
N PRO A 74 19.82 16.39 0.55
CA PRO A 74 19.43 16.80 -0.80
C PRO A 74 19.89 15.77 -1.87
N PRO A 75 19.10 15.56 -2.95
CA PRO A 75 17.76 16.09 -3.13
C PRO A 75 16.75 15.34 -2.25
N ALA A 76 15.69 16.02 -1.82
CA ALA A 76 14.61 15.40 -1.06
C ALA A 76 13.98 14.25 -1.86
N LYS A 77 13.66 13.13 -1.19
CA LYS A 77 13.26 11.90 -1.86
C LYS A 77 11.77 11.56 -1.72
N LEU A 78 11.20 11.01 -2.79
CA LEU A 78 10.01 10.17 -2.73
C LEU A 78 10.43 8.76 -2.34
N SER A 79 9.93 8.27 -1.21
CA SER A 79 10.18 6.92 -0.71
C SER A 79 8.89 6.21 -0.34
N TRP A 80 8.93 4.89 -0.19
CA TRP A 80 7.75 4.06 0.08
C TRP A 80 8.08 2.90 1.01
N GLY A 81 7.07 2.45 1.75
CA GLY A 81 7.29 1.43 2.76
C GLY A 81 6.03 0.78 3.32
N HIS A 82 6.30 -0.21 4.17
CA HIS A 82 5.36 -0.82 5.10
C HIS A 82 5.90 -0.65 6.51
N LEU A 83 6.25 0.58 6.85
CA LEU A 83 6.91 0.88 8.11
C LEU A 83 5.87 0.95 9.22
N PHE A 84 5.96 0.03 10.17
CA PHE A 84 5.13 0.11 11.36
C PHE A 84 5.60 1.24 12.28
N PHE A 85 4.68 1.78 13.08
CA PHE A 85 4.97 2.83 14.05
C PHE A 85 5.81 2.29 15.20
N ALA A 86 6.93 2.97 15.44
CA ALA A 86 7.86 2.71 16.53
C ALA A 86 8.68 3.98 16.78
N ASP A 87 9.44 3.99 17.86
CA ASP A 87 10.36 5.08 18.22
C ASP A 87 11.25 5.54 17.05
N ILE A 88 12.01 4.62 16.44
CA ILE A 88 12.91 4.94 15.33
C ILE A 88 12.14 5.26 14.05
N SER A 89 10.97 4.66 13.82
CA SER A 89 10.13 4.98 12.68
C SER A 89 9.65 6.43 12.74
N ALA A 90 9.14 6.86 13.89
CA ALA A 90 8.67 8.22 14.12
C ALA A 90 9.83 9.23 14.04
N ALA A 91 10.96 8.93 14.68
CA ALA A 91 12.13 9.80 14.66
C ALA A 91 12.71 9.98 13.24
N THR A 92 12.79 8.89 12.46
CA THR A 92 13.39 8.93 11.11
C THR A 92 12.48 9.62 10.10
N THR A 93 11.17 9.44 10.22
CA THR A 93 10.19 9.96 9.24
C THR A 93 9.60 11.32 9.61
N GLY A 94 9.91 11.86 10.79
CA GLY A 94 9.29 13.09 11.31
C GLY A 94 9.51 14.33 10.44
N GLY A 95 10.58 14.37 9.65
CA GLY A 95 10.86 15.44 8.69
C GLY A 95 10.18 15.26 7.32
N ALA A 96 9.48 14.16 7.08
CA ALA A 96 8.85 13.86 5.79
C ALA A 96 7.35 14.20 5.79
N ARG A 97 6.82 14.52 4.61
CA ARG A 97 5.38 14.49 4.33
C ARG A 97 4.95 13.02 4.27
N ARG A 98 4.07 12.61 5.19
CA ARG A 98 3.68 11.21 5.35
C ARG A 98 2.29 10.98 4.77
N ILE A 99 2.22 10.09 3.79
CA ILE A 99 0.98 9.55 3.26
C ILE A 99 0.79 8.16 3.85
N LEU A 100 -0.40 7.88 4.37
CA LEU A 100 -0.73 6.57 4.94
C LEU A 100 -1.84 5.92 4.13
N LEU A 101 -1.49 4.89 3.35
CA LEU A 101 -2.45 4.11 2.57
C LEU A 101 -2.98 2.92 3.38
N VAL A 102 -4.30 2.87 3.53
CA VAL A 102 -5.04 1.78 4.15
C VAL A 102 -6.05 1.17 3.18
N ARG A 103 -6.59 0.01 3.54
CA ARG A 103 -7.64 -0.70 2.82
C ARG A 103 -8.74 -1.09 3.79
N ASP A 104 -9.99 -1.26 3.31
CA ASP A 104 -11.05 -1.77 4.18
C ASP A 104 -10.58 -3.09 4.81
N PRO A 105 -10.59 -3.23 6.15
CA PRO A 105 -10.22 -4.46 6.84
C PRO A 105 -10.82 -5.73 6.26
N TYR A 106 -12.07 -5.70 5.79
CA TYR A 106 -12.70 -6.86 5.16
C TYR A 106 -12.04 -7.23 3.83
N ASP A 107 -11.82 -6.23 2.97
CA ASP A 107 -11.18 -6.44 1.67
C ASP A 107 -9.69 -6.77 1.83
N TRP A 108 -9.05 -6.29 2.89
CA TRP A 108 -7.68 -6.62 3.25
C TRP A 108 -7.52 -8.11 3.57
N VAL A 109 -8.45 -8.72 4.33
CA VAL A 109 -8.42 -10.17 4.61
C VAL A 109 -8.38 -10.96 3.30
N LEU A 110 -9.26 -10.62 2.36
CA LEU A 110 -9.32 -11.28 1.06
C LEU A 110 -8.04 -11.05 0.23
N ALA A 111 -7.46 -9.85 0.30
CA ALA A 111 -6.24 -9.52 -0.42
C ALA A 111 -5.03 -10.27 0.11
N MET A 112 -4.95 -10.41 1.43
CA MET A 112 -3.89 -11.15 2.11
C MET A 112 -4.04 -12.66 1.89
N ALA A 113 -5.26 -13.20 1.97
CA ALA A 113 -5.53 -14.61 1.67
C ALA A 113 -5.09 -14.97 0.23
N ARG A 114 -5.43 -14.12 -0.75
CA ARG A 114 -4.97 -14.32 -2.14
C ARG A 114 -3.45 -14.28 -2.27
N PHE A 115 -2.82 -13.34 -1.57
CA PHE A 115 -1.37 -13.23 -1.55
C PHE A 115 -0.68 -14.45 -0.95
N MET A 116 -1.21 -15.02 0.13
CA MET A 116 -0.67 -16.25 0.73
C MET A 116 -0.72 -17.46 -0.22
N LEU A 117 -1.69 -17.47 -1.15
CA LEU A 117 -1.89 -18.56 -2.12
C LEU A 117 -1.16 -18.37 -3.46
N SER A 118 -0.67 -17.17 -3.79
CA SER A 118 -0.14 -16.93 -5.15
C SER A 118 1.26 -17.51 -5.37
N ASP A 119 1.52 -17.96 -6.59
CA ASP A 119 2.77 -18.62 -6.98
C ASP A 119 3.96 -17.63 -7.09
N GLU A 120 3.67 -16.35 -7.30
CA GLU A 120 4.68 -15.28 -7.46
C GLU A 120 5.46 -15.00 -6.16
N PHE A 121 5.02 -15.58 -5.03
CA PHE A 121 5.68 -15.50 -3.73
C PHE A 121 6.03 -16.89 -3.24
N SER A 122 7.31 -17.15 -2.97
CA SER A 122 7.79 -18.41 -2.38
C SER A 122 8.37 -18.17 -0.98
N GLY A 123 8.26 -19.17 -0.09
CA GLY A 123 8.81 -19.08 1.27
C GLY A 123 7.99 -19.85 2.31
N ASP A 124 8.06 -19.41 3.56
CA ASP A 124 7.54 -20.15 4.72
C ASP A 124 6.02 -20.38 4.70
N LEU A 125 5.29 -19.67 3.84
CA LEU A 125 3.84 -19.81 3.64
C LEU A 125 3.46 -20.91 2.64
N ASP A 126 4.43 -21.54 1.98
CA ASP A 126 4.16 -22.60 0.98
C ASP A 126 3.47 -23.83 1.59
N ILE A 127 3.54 -24.02 2.91
CA ILE A 127 2.76 -25.06 3.60
C ILE A 127 1.25 -24.82 3.48
N LEU A 128 0.80 -23.57 3.51
CA LEU A 128 -0.62 -23.20 3.39
C LEU A 128 -1.16 -23.50 1.99
N LYS A 129 -0.30 -23.40 0.96
CA LYS A 129 -0.66 -23.73 -0.44
C LYS A 129 -0.91 -25.23 -0.65
N LYS A 130 -0.33 -26.07 0.19
CA LYS A 130 -0.41 -27.54 0.10
C LYS A 130 -1.36 -28.15 1.14
N ALA A 131 -1.77 -27.37 2.13
CA ALA A 131 -2.67 -27.82 3.18
C ALA A 131 -4.11 -27.95 2.65
N PRO A 132 -4.88 -28.95 3.11
CA PRO A 132 -6.29 -29.11 2.74
C PRO A 132 -7.17 -28.12 3.53
N LEU A 133 -7.00 -26.82 3.28
CA LEU A 133 -7.77 -25.75 3.91
C LEU A 133 -8.96 -25.33 3.04
N THR A 134 -10.07 -25.00 3.67
CA THR A 134 -11.18 -24.24 3.08
C THR A 134 -10.80 -22.76 2.95
N ALA A 135 -11.58 -21.99 2.17
CA ALA A 135 -11.38 -20.55 2.04
C ALA A 135 -11.58 -19.86 3.39
N GLU A 136 -12.59 -20.28 4.13
CA GLU A 136 -12.97 -19.79 5.45
C GLU A 136 -11.87 -20.03 6.49
N GLU A 137 -11.24 -21.21 6.49
CA GLU A 137 -10.11 -21.51 7.37
C GLU A 137 -8.91 -20.64 7.04
N LEU A 138 -8.58 -20.45 5.75
CA LEU A 138 -7.49 -19.57 5.36
C LEU A 138 -7.76 -18.11 5.75
N MET A 139 -9.00 -17.62 5.58
CA MET A 139 -9.38 -16.27 6.03
C MET A 139 -9.22 -16.13 7.54
N ASN A 140 -9.57 -17.14 8.32
CA ASN A 140 -9.32 -17.14 9.76
C ASN A 140 -7.82 -17.14 10.09
N VAL A 141 -7.00 -17.90 9.36
CA VAL A 141 -5.52 -17.83 9.50
C VAL A 141 -5.00 -16.42 9.22
N VAL A 142 -5.56 -15.71 8.24
CA VAL A 142 -5.21 -14.30 7.99
C VAL A 142 -5.65 -13.39 9.14
N ILE A 143 -6.86 -13.57 9.67
CA ILE A 143 -7.39 -12.73 10.74
C ILE A 143 -6.57 -12.88 12.02
N PHE A 144 -6.23 -14.11 12.41
CA PHE A 144 -5.52 -14.41 13.65
C PHE A 144 -3.99 -14.45 13.51
N GLY A 145 -3.48 -14.47 12.27
CA GLY A 145 -2.06 -14.62 11.99
C GLY A 145 -1.53 -16.03 12.23
N LEU A 146 -0.22 -16.18 12.08
CA LEU A 146 0.50 -17.42 12.36
C LEU A 146 1.29 -17.25 13.66
N PRO A 147 0.98 -18.02 14.72
CA PRO A 147 1.63 -17.87 16.01
C PRO A 147 3.15 -17.84 15.91
N ARG A 148 3.75 -16.76 16.43
CA ARG A 148 5.22 -16.49 16.45
C ARG A 148 5.88 -16.33 15.08
N GLN A 149 5.12 -16.33 13.99
CA GLN A 149 5.66 -16.26 12.63
C GLN A 149 5.18 -15.02 11.88
N SER A 150 3.88 -14.71 11.96
CA SER A 150 3.30 -13.58 11.23
C SER A 150 2.14 -12.97 12.04
N PRO A 151 2.08 -11.64 12.17
CA PRO A 151 1.00 -10.98 12.91
C PRO A 151 -0.35 -11.22 12.24
N GLY A 152 -1.42 -11.18 13.04
CA GLY A 152 -2.78 -11.20 12.54
C GLY A 152 -3.22 -9.83 12.06
N LEU A 153 -4.50 -9.74 11.68
CA LEU A 153 -5.13 -8.50 11.27
C LEU A 153 -5.00 -7.42 12.35
N HIS A 154 -5.26 -7.77 13.60
CA HIS A 154 -5.24 -6.81 14.70
C HIS A 154 -3.89 -6.12 14.85
N GLU A 155 -2.82 -6.88 15.04
CA GLU A 155 -1.48 -6.30 15.25
C GLU A 155 -0.99 -5.56 14.00
N THR A 156 -1.29 -6.10 12.81
CA THR A 156 -0.90 -5.47 11.55
C THR A 156 -1.54 -4.10 11.41
N PHE A 157 -2.86 -3.98 11.57
CA PHE A 157 -3.52 -2.68 11.49
C PHE A 157 -3.13 -1.75 12.65
N LEU A 158 -2.96 -2.29 13.86
CA LEU A 158 -2.61 -1.50 15.03
C LEU A 158 -1.31 -0.73 14.79
N PHE A 159 -0.25 -1.41 14.36
CA PHE A 159 1.07 -0.78 14.23
C PHE A 159 1.34 -0.18 12.84
N ASN A 160 0.78 -0.73 11.76
CA ASN A 160 1.01 -0.18 10.41
C ASN A 160 0.01 0.90 10.00
N ALA A 161 -1.11 1.07 10.70
CA ALA A 161 -2.09 2.10 10.39
C ALA A 161 -2.50 2.93 11.62
N VAL A 162 -3.15 2.31 12.61
CA VAL A 162 -3.80 3.05 13.71
C VAL A 162 -2.80 3.86 14.53
N ALA A 163 -1.63 3.29 14.86
CA ALA A 163 -0.60 3.96 15.64
C ALA A 163 0.04 5.16 14.94
N TRP A 164 -0.07 5.25 13.62
CA TRP A 164 0.35 6.44 12.87
C TRP A 164 -0.70 7.56 12.99
N LEU A 165 -1.99 7.24 12.97
CA LEU A 165 -3.06 8.24 12.91
C LEU A 165 -2.95 9.31 14.01
N GLY A 166 -3.23 10.56 13.61
CA GLY A 166 -3.18 11.71 14.51
C GLY A 166 -1.78 12.27 14.74
N THR A 167 -0.74 11.75 14.05
CA THR A 167 0.62 12.27 14.16
C THR A 167 1.06 13.12 12.97
N GLY A 168 0.17 13.39 12.01
CA GLY A 168 0.39 14.32 10.89
C GLY A 168 0.34 13.70 9.49
N GLU A 169 -0.19 12.48 9.36
CA GLU A 169 -0.35 11.75 8.11
C GLU A 169 -1.55 12.25 7.33
N TYR A 170 -1.43 12.21 6.01
CA TYR A 170 -2.58 12.25 5.11
C TYR A 170 -3.08 10.81 4.87
N LEU A 171 -4.26 10.50 5.38
CA LEU A 171 -4.87 9.18 5.23
C LEU A 171 -5.44 9.01 3.81
N VAL A 172 -5.08 7.91 3.17
CA VAL A 172 -5.60 7.48 1.87
C VAL A 172 -6.28 6.15 2.03
N ARG A 173 -7.55 6.05 1.59
CA ARG A 173 -8.26 4.77 1.50
C ARG A 173 -8.11 4.22 0.10
N PHE A 174 -7.73 2.94 0.01
CA PHE A 174 -7.51 2.27 -1.27
C PHE A 174 -8.75 2.32 -2.17
N GLU A 175 -9.93 2.19 -1.60
CA GLU A 175 -11.20 2.19 -2.31
C GLU A 175 -11.47 3.56 -2.95
N GLU A 176 -11.21 4.65 -2.22
CA GLU A 176 -11.32 6.03 -2.74
C GLU A 176 -10.29 6.29 -3.84
N LEU A 177 -9.03 5.87 -3.64
CA LEU A 177 -7.99 5.97 -4.66
C LEU A 177 -8.39 5.22 -5.95
N ARG A 178 -8.86 3.99 -5.80
CA ARG A 178 -9.29 3.15 -6.92
C ARG A 178 -10.47 3.79 -7.66
N ASP A 179 -11.45 4.32 -6.94
CA ASP A 179 -12.64 4.89 -7.54
C ASP A 179 -12.31 6.24 -8.22
N ALA A 180 -11.40 7.04 -7.66
CA ALA A 180 -10.86 8.23 -8.29
C ALA A 180 -10.09 7.92 -9.60
N VAL A 181 -9.30 6.84 -9.61
CA VAL A 181 -8.61 6.34 -10.82
C VAL A 181 -9.59 5.85 -11.89
N LYS A 182 -10.71 5.26 -11.51
CA LYS A 182 -11.72 4.81 -12.49
C LYS A 182 -12.47 5.96 -13.15
N ASN A 183 -12.61 7.09 -12.44
CA ASN A 183 -13.45 8.21 -12.84
C ASN A 183 -12.63 9.49 -13.11
N LEU A 184 -11.45 9.39 -13.74
CA LEU A 184 -10.50 10.50 -13.90
C LEU A 184 -11.06 11.78 -14.54
N ASP A 185 -12.12 11.66 -15.34
CA ASP A 185 -12.75 12.80 -16.01
C ASP A 185 -13.76 13.54 -15.12
N SER A 186 -13.96 13.09 -13.88
CA SER A 186 -14.86 13.72 -12.91
C SER A 186 -14.19 14.84 -12.09
N ASP A 187 -15.00 15.83 -11.69
CA ASP A 187 -14.57 16.90 -10.78
C ASP A 187 -14.19 16.35 -9.41
N GLU A 188 -14.85 15.27 -8.97
CA GLU A 188 -14.52 14.57 -7.72
C GLU A 188 -13.11 13.96 -7.76
N SER A 189 -12.73 13.34 -8.87
CA SER A 189 -11.37 12.80 -9.06
C SER A 189 -10.33 13.92 -9.09
N GLU A 190 -10.62 15.04 -9.76
CA GLU A 190 -9.73 16.20 -9.76
C GLU A 190 -9.51 16.72 -8.33
N ALA A 191 -10.58 16.92 -7.57
CA ALA A 191 -10.51 17.37 -6.18
C ALA A 191 -9.78 16.36 -5.28
N TYR A 192 -9.95 15.06 -5.54
CA TYR A 192 -9.23 14.00 -4.82
C TYR A 192 -7.72 14.06 -5.08
N PHE A 193 -7.29 14.11 -6.35
CA PHE A 193 -5.88 14.15 -6.70
C PHE A 193 -5.22 15.48 -6.34
N ALA A 194 -5.93 16.60 -6.42
CA ALA A 194 -5.43 17.89 -5.94
C ALA A 194 -5.04 17.81 -4.46
N LYS A 195 -5.90 17.26 -3.60
CA LYS A 195 -5.60 17.09 -2.16
C LYS A 195 -4.47 16.08 -1.90
N LEU A 196 -4.46 14.96 -2.63
CA LEU A 196 -3.41 13.95 -2.49
C LEU A 196 -2.04 14.52 -2.88
N LEU A 197 -1.95 15.24 -4.00
CA LEU A 197 -0.72 15.88 -4.46
C LEU A 197 -0.29 17.01 -3.53
N GLU A 198 -1.23 17.84 -3.06
CA GLU A 198 -0.97 18.88 -2.07
C GLU A 198 -0.37 18.29 -0.78
N ALA A 199 -0.91 17.16 -0.29
CA ALA A 199 -0.36 16.44 0.86
C ALA A 199 1.09 15.97 0.61
N CYS A 200 1.40 15.54 -0.61
CA CYS A 200 2.75 15.24 -1.07
C CYS A 200 3.63 16.49 -1.29
N GLY A 201 3.08 17.70 -1.26
CA GLY A 201 3.83 18.93 -1.55
C GLY A 201 4.05 19.17 -3.04
N ILE A 202 3.15 18.62 -3.86
CA ILE A 202 3.21 18.68 -5.31
C ILE A 202 2.04 19.54 -5.78
N THR A 203 2.32 20.58 -6.56
CA THR A 203 1.29 21.35 -7.26
C THR A 203 0.72 20.49 -8.39
N ILE A 204 -0.60 20.41 -8.50
CA ILE A 204 -1.24 19.64 -9.57
C ILE A 204 -0.96 20.29 -10.94
N PRO A 205 -0.35 19.55 -11.90
CA PRO A 205 -0.11 20.06 -13.25
C PRO A 205 -1.33 19.84 -14.17
N ASP A 206 -1.43 20.56 -15.28
CA ASP A 206 -2.54 20.42 -16.24
C ASP A 206 -2.66 19.01 -16.85
N ASP A 207 -1.53 18.30 -16.95
CA ASP A 207 -1.39 16.95 -17.50
C ASP A 207 -1.63 15.82 -16.46
N TRP A 208 -2.12 16.16 -15.26
CA TRP A 208 -2.24 15.23 -14.14
C TRP A 208 -3.02 13.95 -14.49
N ARG A 209 -4.09 14.06 -15.29
CA ARG A 209 -4.93 12.91 -15.67
C ARG A 209 -4.13 11.85 -16.41
N GLU A 210 -3.25 12.28 -17.32
CA GLU A 210 -2.44 11.36 -18.11
C GLU A 210 -1.38 10.67 -17.25
N ARG A 211 -0.75 11.43 -16.34
CA ARG A 211 0.20 10.87 -15.36
C ARG A 211 -0.45 9.82 -14.47
N VAL A 212 -1.65 10.09 -13.95
CA VAL A 212 -2.40 9.12 -13.15
C VAL A 212 -2.75 7.89 -13.99
N ARG A 213 -3.23 8.08 -15.23
CA ARG A 213 -3.58 6.97 -16.14
C ARG A 213 -2.39 6.03 -16.37
N ILE A 214 -1.21 6.58 -16.65
CA ILE A 214 0.03 5.81 -16.85
C ILE A 214 0.46 5.12 -15.54
N GLY A 215 0.51 5.86 -14.44
CA GLY A 215 0.95 5.31 -13.15
C GLY A 215 -0.02 4.27 -12.57
N ALA A 216 -1.30 4.35 -12.91
CA ALA A 216 -2.33 3.41 -12.46
C ALA A 216 -2.51 2.19 -13.35
N ASP A 217 -1.84 2.14 -14.51
CA ASP A 217 -1.94 1.03 -15.45
C ASP A 217 -1.51 -0.30 -14.78
N PRO A 218 -2.41 -1.30 -14.70
CA PRO A 218 -2.09 -2.60 -14.13
C PRO A 218 -0.91 -3.32 -14.79
N GLU A 219 -0.60 -3.02 -16.06
CA GLU A 219 0.58 -3.57 -16.75
C GLU A 219 1.90 -3.12 -16.10
N GLN A 220 1.87 -2.01 -15.37
CA GLN A 220 2.99 -1.44 -14.61
C GLN A 220 3.10 -2.01 -13.20
N SER A 221 2.26 -2.99 -12.84
CA SER A 221 2.27 -3.61 -11.52
C SER A 221 2.23 -5.13 -11.60
N GLY A 222 3.39 -5.78 -11.47
CA GLY A 222 3.44 -7.25 -11.44
C GLY A 222 2.73 -7.90 -10.24
N THR A 223 2.23 -7.12 -9.27
CA THR A 223 1.43 -7.64 -8.14
C THR A 223 -0.06 -7.30 -8.24
N ALA A 224 -0.52 -6.74 -9.36
CA ALA A 224 -1.95 -6.51 -9.59
C ALA A 224 -2.70 -7.85 -9.53
N ARG A 225 -3.95 -7.85 -9.05
CA ARG A 225 -4.75 -9.09 -8.86
C ARG A 225 -4.77 -9.97 -10.12
N GLN A 226 -4.93 -9.34 -11.28
CA GLN A 226 -4.97 -10.03 -12.59
C GLN A 226 -3.64 -10.63 -13.03
N ASN A 227 -2.53 -10.25 -12.39
CA ASN A 227 -1.18 -10.73 -12.66
C ASN A 227 -0.77 -11.85 -11.69
N LEU A 228 -1.65 -12.26 -10.76
CA LEU A 228 -1.37 -13.33 -9.80
C LEU A 228 -1.91 -14.66 -10.30
N THR A 229 -1.05 -15.68 -10.29
CA THR A 229 -1.43 -17.07 -10.57
C THR A 229 -1.92 -17.71 -9.27
N MET A 230 -3.21 -18.03 -9.23
CA MET A 230 -3.86 -18.62 -8.06
C MET A 230 -3.86 -20.16 -8.17
N ARG A 231 -3.41 -20.85 -7.13
CA ARG A 231 -3.55 -22.32 -7.00
C ARG A 231 -4.40 -22.69 -5.78
N GLY A 232 -5.14 -23.79 -5.93
CA GLY A 232 -5.88 -24.39 -4.82
C GLY A 232 -7.23 -23.70 -4.56
N VAL A 233 -7.35 -23.08 -3.39
CA VAL A 233 -8.62 -22.64 -2.81
C VAL A 233 -9.18 -21.41 -3.54
N ASN A 234 -10.47 -21.43 -3.87
CA ASN A 234 -11.15 -20.28 -4.47
C ASN A 234 -11.56 -19.27 -3.38
N ILE A 235 -10.96 -18.07 -3.40
CA ILE A 235 -11.27 -17.00 -2.45
C ILE A 235 -12.44 -16.15 -2.98
N PRO A 236 -13.54 -16.01 -2.21
CA PRO A 236 -14.72 -15.27 -2.64
C PRO A 236 -14.42 -13.79 -2.89
N ASP A 237 -15.25 -13.14 -3.72
CA ASP A 237 -15.08 -11.72 -4.04
C ASP A 237 -15.43 -10.80 -2.86
N THR A 238 -16.27 -11.26 -1.94
CA THR A 238 -16.66 -10.54 -0.72
C THR A 238 -16.43 -11.41 0.51
N LEU A 239 -16.02 -10.79 1.62
CA LEU A 239 -15.81 -11.51 2.87
C LEU A 239 -17.16 -12.05 3.38
N PRO A 240 -17.29 -13.37 3.67
CA PRO A 240 -18.55 -13.91 4.17
C PRO A 240 -18.90 -13.35 5.55
N GLN A 241 -20.19 -13.36 5.90
CA GLN A 241 -20.68 -12.71 7.11
C GLN A 241 -20.00 -13.22 8.38
N ALA A 242 -19.80 -14.53 8.51
CA ALA A 242 -19.13 -15.12 9.68
C ALA A 242 -17.73 -14.54 9.89
N GLN A 243 -16.94 -14.36 8.83
CA GLN A 243 -15.61 -13.76 8.93
C GLN A 243 -15.66 -12.26 9.21
N ARG A 244 -16.69 -11.53 8.73
CA ARG A 244 -16.89 -10.12 9.11
C ARG A 244 -17.14 -9.99 10.62
N ASP A 245 -18.02 -10.82 11.15
CA ASP A 245 -18.33 -10.84 12.59
C ASP A 245 -17.07 -11.16 13.42
N ILE A 246 -16.22 -12.08 12.95
CA ILE A 246 -14.92 -12.38 13.57
C ILE A 246 -13.97 -11.19 13.50
N VAL A 247 -13.87 -10.50 12.36
CA VAL A 247 -13.04 -9.29 12.22
C VAL A 247 -13.48 -8.22 13.21
N ASP A 248 -14.80 -7.99 13.33
CA ASP A 248 -15.35 -6.97 14.22
C ASP A 248 -15.20 -7.34 15.71
N LEU A 249 -15.20 -8.64 16.03
CA LEU A 249 -14.87 -9.15 17.36
C LEU A 249 -13.39 -8.93 17.71
N VAL A 250 -12.49 -9.27 16.79
CA VAL A 250 -11.02 -9.25 17.00
C VAL A 250 -10.45 -7.84 16.95
N SER A 251 -11.03 -6.96 16.13
CA SER A 251 -10.60 -5.57 15.99
C SER A 251 -11.78 -4.60 16.04
N PRO A 252 -12.40 -4.43 17.22
CA PRO A 252 -13.58 -3.59 17.38
C PRO A 252 -13.31 -2.16 16.93
N ARG A 253 -14.28 -1.56 16.22
CA ARG A 253 -14.24 -0.18 15.72
C ARG A 253 -13.12 0.12 14.71
N LEU A 254 -12.32 -0.85 14.28
CA LEU A 254 -11.23 -0.60 13.32
C LEU A 254 -11.73 0.06 12.05
N ARG A 255 -12.82 -0.45 11.46
CA ARG A 255 -13.45 0.14 10.27
C ARG A 255 -13.90 1.59 10.52
N THR A 256 -14.48 1.88 11.69
CA THR A 256 -14.88 3.25 12.06
C THR A 256 -13.68 4.17 12.21
N ILE A 257 -12.59 3.73 12.85
CA ILE A 257 -11.36 4.52 13.05
C ILE A 257 -10.75 4.91 11.70
N LEU A 258 -10.77 3.99 10.74
CA LEU A 258 -10.28 4.22 9.38
C LEU A 258 -11.29 4.98 8.50
N GLY A 259 -12.53 5.18 8.97
CA GLY A 259 -13.61 5.88 8.31
C GLY A 259 -14.34 5.10 7.21
N TYR A 260 -14.40 3.76 7.34
CA TYR A 260 -15.18 2.86 6.48
C TYR A 260 -16.60 2.57 6.98
N ALA A 261 -16.87 2.79 8.27
CA ALA A 261 -18.20 2.61 8.83
C ALA A 261 -18.95 3.95 8.81
N GLN A 262 -20.00 4.02 7.99
CA GLN A 262 -21.13 4.94 8.16
C GLN A 262 -22.26 4.19 8.84
#